data_AF-A0A2K8L8R7-F1
#
_entry.id   AF-A0A2K8L8R7-F1
#
_cell.length_a   1.000
_cell.length_b   1.000
_cell.length_c   1.000
_cell.angle_alpha   90.00
_cell.angle_beta   90.00
_cell.angle_gamma   90.00
#
_symmetry.space_group_name_H-M   'P 1'
#
loop_
_entity.id
_entity.type
_entity.pdbx_description
1 polymer ?
#
loop_
_entity_poly.entity_id
_entity_poly.type
_entity_poly.pdbx_seq_one_letter_code
_entity_poly.pdbx_strand_id
1 'polypeptide(L)'
;MAVKRLRYTRLFAGVVLAATLLGGCAARQSASLANDKPADMKVSAQVAGVPFYPQQDFQCGPASLAMAMNHAGVAVTPESLRSSLFIPGRQGSLQVEMKALPRSYGLMAYPLKPQLASILKEIEAGHPVVVFQNLGLSFAPQWHYAVVTAYDLGSKSISLHSGDIPGYTIPLSTFERTWVRAGSWAMVVATAGSLPAGAEEGAYLRAAVALERSGKNSAAMKAYEAATKQWPESLAAHIGLGNIRYAQGDLQGAAMAFSAATKTHPDAAQPLNNLAQVYLEQGHFEEAMRAIEQAVRIDDSSTLYRQTMAEIENARNAVN
;
A
#
# COMPACT_ATOMS: atom_id res chain seq x y z
N MET A 1 -45.11 52.13 -37.09
CA MET A 1 -45.20 50.66 -36.93
C MET A 1 -44.21 50.01 -37.88
N ALA A 2 -43.08 49.47 -37.37
CA ALA A 2 -42.26 48.47 -38.06
C ALA A 2 -41.11 47.99 -37.14
N VAL A 3 -41.40 46.93 -36.40
CA VAL A 3 -40.55 45.79 -36.00
C VAL A 3 -39.01 45.94 -36.13
N LYS A 4 -38.30 46.01 -35.00
CA LYS A 4 -36.88 45.58 -34.91
C LYS A 4 -36.83 44.09 -34.60
N ARG A 5 -36.46 43.27 -35.60
CA ARG A 5 -36.18 41.82 -35.43
C ARG A 5 -34.75 41.59 -34.94
N LEU A 6 -34.62 40.71 -33.94
CA LEU A 6 -33.39 40.12 -33.44
C LEU A 6 -32.53 39.51 -34.56
N ARG A 7 -31.22 39.68 -34.46
CA ARG A 7 -30.20 38.83 -35.11
C ARG A 7 -29.18 38.36 -34.07
N TYR A 8 -29.58 37.42 -33.22
CA TYR A 8 -28.66 36.53 -32.51
C TYR A 8 -28.62 35.20 -33.24
N THR A 9 -27.82 35.11 -34.30
CA THR A 9 -27.60 33.85 -35.02
C THR A 9 -26.19 33.90 -35.58
N ARG A 10 -25.20 33.58 -34.74
CA ARG A 10 -23.85 33.12 -35.14
C ARG A 10 -22.91 32.76 -33.98
N LEU A 11 -23.45 32.34 -32.82
CA LEU A 11 -22.60 31.94 -31.68
C LEU A 11 -22.97 30.60 -31.03
N PHE A 12 -23.62 29.71 -31.78
CA PHE A 12 -23.96 28.36 -31.30
C PHE A 12 -23.29 27.20 -32.04
N ALA A 13 -22.63 27.45 -33.19
CA ALA A 13 -21.95 26.39 -33.94
C ALA A 13 -20.52 26.09 -33.46
N GLY A 14 -19.85 27.04 -32.78
CA GLY A 14 -18.46 26.88 -32.32
C GLY A 14 -18.31 26.16 -30.98
N VAL A 15 -19.34 26.16 -30.13
CA VAL A 15 -19.27 25.58 -28.77
C VAL A 15 -19.58 24.08 -28.77
N VAL A 16 -20.36 23.59 -29.73
CA VAL A 16 -20.72 22.15 -29.82
C VAL A 16 -19.58 21.31 -30.42
N LEU A 17 -18.73 21.89 -31.28
CA LEU A 17 -17.65 21.15 -31.94
C LEU A 17 -16.35 21.06 -31.11
N ALA A 18 -16.18 21.90 -30.09
CA ALA A 18 -15.02 21.87 -29.18
C ALA A 18 -15.19 20.89 -27.99
N ALA A 19 -16.41 20.41 -27.73
CA ALA A 19 -16.70 19.52 -26.60
C ALA A 19 -16.41 18.03 -26.88
N THR A 20 -16.21 17.64 -28.14
CA THR A 20 -16.05 16.22 -28.53
C THR A 20 -14.59 15.73 -28.56
N LEU A 21 -13.60 16.60 -28.37
CA LEU A 21 -12.18 16.25 -28.49
C LEU A 21 -11.40 16.16 -27.15
N LEU A 22 -12.04 16.39 -26.00
CA LEU A 22 -11.39 16.36 -24.69
C LEU A 22 -11.74 15.15 -23.81
N GLY A 23 -12.58 14.21 -24.28
CA GLY A 23 -13.06 13.07 -23.50
C GLY A 23 -12.30 11.75 -23.66
N GLY A 24 -11.37 11.64 -24.62
CA GLY A 24 -10.83 10.35 -25.09
C GLY A 24 -9.68 9.72 -24.29
N CYS A 25 -9.27 10.30 -23.17
CA CYS A 25 -8.11 9.80 -22.41
C CYS A 25 -8.47 8.99 -21.16
N ALA A 26 -9.70 9.13 -20.64
CA ALA A 26 -10.03 8.65 -19.29
C ALA A 26 -10.58 7.21 -19.20
N ALA A 27 -10.82 6.54 -20.34
CA ALA A 27 -11.29 5.15 -20.38
C ALA A 27 -10.32 4.23 -21.17
N ARG A 28 -9.05 4.61 -21.27
CA ARG A 28 -8.07 3.92 -22.12
C ARG A 28 -7.66 2.58 -21.54
N GLN A 29 -7.59 2.45 -20.21
CA GLN A 29 -7.14 1.22 -19.56
C GLN A 29 -8.19 0.11 -19.67
N SER A 30 -9.46 0.42 -19.43
CA SER A 30 -10.57 -0.54 -19.55
C SER A 30 -10.77 -1.00 -20.98
N ALA A 31 -10.65 -0.11 -21.97
CA ALA A 31 -10.70 -0.48 -23.38
C ALA A 31 -9.54 -1.40 -23.77
N SER A 32 -8.31 -1.07 -23.35
CA SER A 32 -7.13 -1.90 -23.60
C SER A 32 -7.24 -3.27 -22.93
N LEU A 33 -7.62 -3.35 -21.65
CA LEU A 33 -7.76 -4.62 -20.94
C LEU A 33 -8.88 -5.51 -21.47
N ALA A 34 -9.98 -4.91 -21.95
CA ALA A 34 -11.09 -5.68 -22.53
C ALA A 34 -10.77 -6.24 -23.92
N ASN A 35 -9.91 -5.56 -24.69
CA ASN A 35 -9.58 -5.98 -26.05
C ASN A 35 -8.29 -6.82 -26.11
N ASP A 36 -7.28 -6.43 -25.34
CA ASP A 36 -5.92 -7.01 -25.30
C ASP A 36 -5.53 -7.37 -23.85
N LYS A 37 -6.34 -8.23 -23.23
CA LYS A 37 -6.10 -8.72 -21.86
C LYS A 37 -4.75 -9.44 -21.77
N PRO A 38 -3.90 -9.16 -20.75
CA PRO A 38 -2.70 -9.95 -20.47
C PRO A 38 -2.99 -11.45 -20.41
N ALA A 39 -2.06 -12.28 -20.87
CA ALA A 39 -2.24 -13.74 -20.95
C ALA A 39 -2.44 -14.37 -19.56
N ASP A 40 -1.79 -13.82 -18.53
CA ASP A 40 -1.83 -14.25 -17.14
C ASP A 40 -3.09 -13.81 -16.37
N MET A 41 -3.92 -12.92 -16.94
CA MET A 41 -5.11 -12.37 -16.29
C MET A 41 -6.36 -13.21 -16.60
N LYS A 42 -7.26 -13.43 -15.65
CA LYS A 42 -8.54 -14.14 -15.88
C LYS A 42 -9.56 -13.23 -16.59
N VAL A 43 -10.50 -13.83 -17.31
CA VAL A 43 -11.60 -13.09 -17.96
C VAL A 43 -12.53 -12.47 -16.92
N SER A 44 -12.80 -13.18 -15.83
CA SER A 44 -13.59 -12.69 -14.70
C SER A 44 -13.06 -13.26 -13.39
N ALA A 45 -13.31 -12.54 -12.31
CA ALA A 45 -13.02 -13.00 -10.95
C ALA A 45 -13.95 -12.29 -9.95
N GLN A 46 -14.15 -12.93 -8.81
CA GLN A 46 -14.94 -12.42 -7.70
C GLN A 46 -14.29 -12.80 -6.37
N VAL A 47 -14.21 -11.85 -5.46
CA VAL A 47 -13.81 -12.08 -4.07
C VAL A 47 -15.02 -12.58 -3.30
N ALA A 48 -14.93 -13.80 -2.77
CA ALA A 48 -15.96 -14.36 -1.90
C ALA A 48 -15.84 -13.82 -0.47
N GLY A 49 -16.97 -13.75 0.25
CA GLY A 49 -16.98 -13.49 1.70
C GLY A 49 -16.71 -12.06 2.13
N VAL A 50 -16.71 -11.08 1.21
CA VAL A 50 -16.62 -9.67 1.59
C VAL A 50 -17.92 -9.24 2.28
N PRO A 51 -17.91 -8.83 3.56
CA PRO A 51 -19.12 -8.38 4.22
C PRO A 51 -19.60 -7.06 3.61
N PHE A 52 -20.89 -6.78 3.73
CA PHE A 52 -21.48 -5.53 3.27
C PHE A 52 -21.94 -4.68 4.44
N TYR A 53 -21.50 -3.42 4.47
CA TYR A 53 -22.02 -2.39 5.36
C TYR A 53 -22.58 -1.25 4.51
N PRO A 54 -23.87 -0.90 4.65
CA PRO A 54 -24.46 0.23 3.94
C PRO A 54 -23.70 1.53 4.22
N GLN A 55 -23.41 2.28 3.17
CA GLN A 55 -22.65 3.53 3.25
C GLN A 55 -23.63 4.70 3.34
N GLN A 56 -24.10 4.99 4.55
CA GLN A 56 -24.97 6.14 4.82
C GLN A 56 -24.16 7.46 4.83
N ASP A 57 -24.86 8.60 4.93
CA ASP A 57 -24.24 9.94 4.86
C ASP A 57 -22.97 10.06 5.72
N PHE A 58 -21.87 10.46 5.08
CA PHE A 58 -20.53 10.61 5.67
C PHE A 58 -19.87 9.31 6.20
N GLN A 59 -20.40 8.13 5.86
CA GLN A 59 -19.86 6.83 6.31
C GLN A 59 -19.18 6.00 5.22
N CYS A 60 -19.07 6.47 3.97
CA CYS A 60 -18.46 5.69 2.89
C CYS A 60 -17.02 5.25 3.21
N GLY A 61 -16.24 6.08 3.91
CA GLY A 61 -14.89 5.74 4.40
C GLY A 61 -14.89 4.63 5.45
N PRO A 62 -15.47 4.85 6.65
CA PRO A 62 -15.55 3.84 7.71
C PRO A 62 -16.18 2.53 7.27
N ALA A 63 -17.24 2.57 6.47
CA ALA A 63 -17.89 1.37 5.96
C ALA A 63 -17.01 0.60 4.97
N SER A 64 -16.39 1.27 4.00
CA SER A 64 -15.45 0.61 3.06
C SER A 64 -14.27 -0.02 3.79
N LEU A 65 -13.75 0.67 4.80
CA LEU A 65 -12.63 0.16 5.58
C LEU A 65 -13.03 -1.01 6.46
N ALA A 66 -14.20 -0.97 7.10
CA ALA A 66 -14.74 -2.09 7.87
C ALA A 66 -14.90 -3.33 6.98
N MET A 67 -15.43 -3.18 5.76
CA MET A 67 -15.55 -4.30 4.81
C MET A 67 -14.19 -4.96 4.52
N ALA A 68 -13.18 -4.15 4.19
CA ALA A 68 -11.84 -4.66 3.87
C ALA A 68 -11.11 -5.25 5.10
N MET A 69 -11.26 -4.65 6.28
CA MET A 69 -10.64 -5.13 7.53
C MET A 69 -11.25 -6.44 8.03
N ASN A 70 -12.58 -6.59 7.95
CA ASN A 70 -13.25 -7.84 8.29
C ASN A 70 -12.85 -8.96 7.33
N HIS A 71 -12.74 -8.67 6.02
CA HIS A 71 -12.21 -9.63 5.06
C HIS A 71 -10.77 -10.06 5.40
N ALA A 72 -9.94 -9.14 5.88
CA ALA A 72 -8.59 -9.42 6.37
C ALA A 72 -8.55 -10.08 7.77
N GLY A 73 -9.71 -10.47 8.32
CA GLY A 73 -9.81 -11.23 9.57
C GLY A 73 -9.88 -10.40 10.85
N VAL A 74 -10.10 -9.08 10.76
CA VAL A 74 -10.25 -8.19 11.93
C VAL A 74 -11.70 -7.75 12.07
N ALA A 75 -12.36 -8.19 13.14
CA ALA A 75 -13.75 -7.86 13.42
C ALA A 75 -13.90 -6.39 13.86
N VAL A 76 -14.51 -5.57 13.00
CA VAL A 76 -14.80 -4.14 13.26
C VAL A 76 -16.14 -3.74 12.62
N THR A 77 -16.75 -2.66 13.09
CA THR A 77 -17.96 -2.08 12.46
C THR A 77 -17.70 -0.64 11.99
N PRO A 78 -18.45 -0.11 11.02
CA PRO A 78 -18.31 1.28 10.59
C PRO A 78 -18.41 2.28 11.75
N GLU A 79 -19.30 2.04 12.72
CA GLU A 79 -19.51 2.88 13.90
C GLU A 79 -18.27 2.90 14.80
N SER A 80 -17.64 1.74 15.00
CA SER A 80 -16.42 1.61 15.81
C SER A 80 -15.23 2.36 15.19
N LEU A 81 -15.19 2.49 13.85
CA LEU A 81 -14.14 3.21 13.14
C LEU A 81 -14.43 4.71 12.99
N ARG A 82 -15.69 5.14 13.15
CA ARG A 82 -16.13 6.52 12.90
C ARG A 82 -15.41 7.55 13.76
N SER A 83 -15.24 7.27 15.06
CA SER A 83 -14.56 8.20 15.99
C SER A 83 -13.08 8.41 15.65
N SER A 84 -12.45 7.44 14.99
CA SER A 84 -11.05 7.49 14.58
C SER A 84 -10.85 8.05 13.15
N LEU A 85 -11.91 8.12 12.34
CA LEU A 85 -11.87 8.54 10.93
C LEU A 85 -12.57 9.88 10.66
N PHE A 86 -13.33 10.42 11.61
CA PHE A 86 -14.07 11.66 11.45
C PHE A 86 -13.31 12.86 12.04
N ILE A 87 -13.04 13.86 11.20
CA ILE A 87 -12.49 15.15 11.62
C ILE A 87 -13.60 16.20 11.53
N PRO A 88 -14.04 16.82 12.65
CA PRO A 88 -15.02 17.89 12.63
C PRO A 88 -14.58 19.03 11.70
N GLY A 89 -15.45 19.43 10.76
CA GLY A 89 -15.17 20.50 9.79
C GLY A 89 -14.72 20.03 8.40
N ARG A 90 -14.54 18.72 8.16
CA ARG A 90 -14.33 18.15 6.82
C ARG A 90 -15.30 16.98 6.60
N GLN A 91 -16.11 17.07 5.56
CA GLN A 91 -17.23 16.16 5.25
C GLN A 91 -16.79 14.75 4.77
N GLY A 92 -15.81 14.09 5.42
CA GLY A 92 -15.40 12.72 5.07
C GLY A 92 -14.04 12.26 5.62
N SER A 93 -13.65 11.03 5.28
CA SER A 93 -12.37 10.41 5.68
C SER A 93 -11.24 10.73 4.69
N LEU A 94 -10.04 11.07 5.18
CA LEU A 94 -8.89 11.29 4.29
C LEU A 94 -8.16 9.97 4.04
N GLN A 95 -7.45 9.94 2.92
CA GLN A 95 -6.64 8.79 2.51
C GLN A 95 -5.53 8.46 3.52
N VAL A 96 -5.13 9.44 4.33
CA VAL A 96 -4.12 9.25 5.38
C VAL A 96 -4.70 8.38 6.50
N GLU A 97 -5.89 8.70 7.02
CA GLU A 97 -6.54 7.89 8.05
C GLU A 97 -6.97 6.53 7.51
N MET A 98 -7.44 6.46 6.26
CA MET A 98 -7.76 5.18 5.58
C MET A 98 -6.57 4.22 5.55
N LYS A 99 -5.33 4.73 5.50
CA LYS A 99 -4.10 3.93 5.59
C LYS A 99 -3.62 3.70 7.02
N ALA A 100 -3.79 4.67 7.90
CA ALA A 100 -3.29 4.62 9.26
C ALA A 100 -4.10 3.64 10.13
N LEU A 101 -5.43 3.62 9.97
CA LEU A 101 -6.29 2.84 10.84
C LEU A 101 -6.07 1.32 10.70
N PRO A 102 -5.97 0.69 9.51
CA PRO A 102 -5.67 -0.74 9.45
C PRO A 102 -4.35 -1.10 10.16
N ARG A 103 -3.36 -0.21 10.10
CA ARG A 103 -2.06 -0.40 10.77
C ARG A 103 -2.21 -0.42 12.28
N SER A 104 -3.12 0.37 12.86
CA SER A 104 -3.37 0.33 14.31
C SER A 104 -3.96 -1.01 14.78
N TYR A 105 -4.47 -1.84 13.85
CA TYR A 105 -4.93 -3.21 14.07
C TYR A 105 -3.90 -4.27 13.64
N GLY A 106 -2.69 -3.86 13.25
CA GLY A 106 -1.65 -4.78 12.76
C GLY A 106 -1.87 -5.28 11.33
N LEU A 107 -2.78 -4.66 10.59
CA LEU A 107 -3.01 -4.96 9.17
C LEU A 107 -2.16 -4.06 8.28
N MET A 108 -1.70 -4.62 7.17
CA MET A 108 -0.98 -3.88 6.15
C MET A 108 -1.97 -3.11 5.27
N ALA A 109 -1.83 -1.77 5.22
CA ALA A 109 -2.47 -0.94 4.22
C ALA A 109 -1.49 -0.71 3.05
N TYR A 110 -1.69 -1.46 1.95
CA TYR A 110 -0.80 -1.45 0.79
C TYR A 110 -1.40 -0.65 -0.38
N PRO A 111 -0.75 0.44 -0.83
CA PRO A 111 -1.24 1.23 -1.96
C PRO A 111 -1.00 0.51 -3.28
N LEU A 112 -2.01 0.51 -4.16
CA LEU A 112 -1.88 -0.03 -5.51
C LEU A 112 -1.36 1.04 -6.48
N LYS A 113 -0.75 0.58 -7.58
CA LYS A 113 -0.44 1.46 -8.72
C LYS A 113 -1.73 2.05 -9.28
N PRO A 114 -1.69 3.24 -9.90
CA PRO A 114 -2.84 3.86 -10.56
C PRO A 114 -3.18 3.19 -11.90
N GLN A 115 -3.21 1.85 -11.92
CA GLN A 115 -3.50 1.01 -13.06
C GLN A 115 -4.70 0.10 -12.75
N LEU A 116 -5.69 0.06 -13.65
CA LEU A 116 -6.87 -0.79 -13.50
C LEU A 116 -6.47 -2.27 -13.39
N ALA A 117 -5.44 -2.68 -14.12
CA ALA A 117 -4.87 -4.03 -14.04
C ALA A 117 -4.41 -4.40 -12.62
N SER A 118 -3.88 -3.45 -11.84
CA SER A 118 -3.48 -3.69 -10.44
C SER A 118 -4.69 -3.99 -9.56
N ILE A 119 -5.83 -3.33 -9.79
CA ILE A 119 -7.08 -3.65 -9.09
C ILE A 119 -7.54 -5.06 -9.46
N LEU A 120 -7.60 -5.39 -10.76
CA LEU A 120 -8.11 -6.68 -11.22
C LEU A 120 -7.27 -7.86 -10.71
N LYS A 121 -5.94 -7.72 -10.69
CA LYS A 121 -5.02 -8.74 -10.14
C LYS A 121 -5.28 -9.04 -8.66
N GLU A 122 -5.64 -8.02 -7.87
CA GLU A 122 -6.01 -8.23 -6.46
C GLU A 122 -7.35 -8.96 -6.32
N ILE A 123 -8.34 -8.62 -7.16
CA ILE A 123 -9.62 -9.35 -7.20
C ILE A 123 -9.38 -10.82 -7.55
N GLU A 124 -8.50 -11.11 -8.52
CA GLU A 124 -8.12 -12.49 -8.86
C GLU A 124 -7.41 -13.24 -7.72
N ALA A 125 -6.64 -12.52 -6.91
CA ALA A 125 -5.97 -13.05 -5.73
C ALA A 125 -6.90 -13.18 -4.50
N GLY A 126 -8.17 -12.77 -4.62
CA GLY A 126 -9.13 -12.85 -3.52
C GLY A 126 -9.03 -11.70 -2.52
N HIS A 127 -8.44 -10.56 -2.92
CA HIS A 127 -8.33 -9.37 -2.09
C HIS A 127 -9.31 -8.28 -2.58
N PRO A 128 -10.27 -7.85 -1.76
CA PRO A 128 -11.14 -6.75 -2.11
C PRO A 128 -10.33 -5.45 -2.08
N VAL A 129 -10.64 -4.54 -3.01
CA VAL A 129 -9.87 -3.32 -3.19
C VAL A 129 -10.68 -2.11 -2.75
N VAL A 130 -10.17 -1.35 -1.78
CA VAL A 130 -10.75 -0.08 -1.39
C VAL A 130 -10.32 0.97 -2.42
N VAL A 131 -11.30 1.65 -3.01
CA VAL A 131 -11.09 2.65 -4.07
C VAL A 131 -11.70 3.98 -3.67
N PHE A 132 -11.15 5.06 -4.21
CA PHE A 132 -11.71 6.41 -4.06
C PHE A 132 -12.13 6.94 -5.41
N GLN A 133 -13.36 7.45 -5.50
CA GLN A 133 -14.00 7.88 -6.74
C GLN A 133 -14.55 9.29 -6.61
N ASN A 134 -14.57 10.01 -7.73
CA ASN A 134 -15.41 11.20 -7.89
C ASN A 134 -16.60 10.82 -8.77
N LEU A 135 -17.77 10.66 -8.16
CA LEU A 135 -19.02 10.32 -8.84
C LEU A 135 -19.63 11.54 -9.55
N GLY A 136 -19.33 12.75 -9.06
CA GLY A 136 -19.78 14.03 -9.62
C GLY A 136 -18.95 14.45 -10.84
N LEU A 137 -19.01 15.72 -11.23
CA LEU A 137 -18.17 16.28 -12.30
C LEU A 137 -16.98 17.03 -11.68
N SER A 138 -15.94 17.33 -12.48
CA SER A 138 -14.72 17.98 -11.93
C SER A 138 -15.01 19.35 -11.30
N PHE A 139 -16.05 20.05 -11.76
CA PHE A 139 -16.49 21.35 -11.20
C PHE A 139 -17.48 21.22 -10.03
N ALA A 140 -18.04 20.04 -9.81
CA ALA A 140 -19.00 19.75 -8.74
C ALA A 140 -18.73 18.32 -8.24
N PRO A 141 -17.65 18.11 -7.47
CA PRO A 141 -17.20 16.79 -7.08
C PRO A 141 -18.16 16.12 -6.10
N GLN A 142 -18.24 14.79 -6.18
CA GLN A 142 -18.89 13.93 -5.19
C GLN A 142 -17.93 12.80 -4.83
N TRP A 143 -17.24 12.97 -3.71
CA TRP A 143 -16.19 12.07 -3.25
C TRP A 143 -16.77 10.84 -2.59
N HIS A 144 -16.30 9.66 -2.99
CA HIS A 144 -16.91 8.41 -2.56
C HIS A 144 -15.87 7.30 -2.41
N TYR A 145 -15.89 6.59 -1.27
CA TYR A 145 -15.16 5.34 -1.12
C TYR A 145 -16.08 4.16 -1.43
N ALA A 146 -15.53 3.18 -2.12
CA ALA A 146 -16.22 1.92 -2.41
C ALA A 146 -15.23 0.75 -2.29
N VAL A 147 -15.76 -0.47 -2.30
CA VAL A 147 -14.95 -1.69 -2.27
C VAL A 147 -15.22 -2.50 -3.53
N VAL A 148 -14.22 -2.65 -4.40
CA VAL A 148 -14.32 -3.51 -5.59
C VAL A 148 -14.28 -4.97 -5.13
N THR A 149 -15.21 -5.77 -5.63
CA THR A 149 -15.36 -7.18 -5.24
C THR A 149 -15.40 -8.15 -6.42
N ALA A 150 -15.68 -7.69 -7.64
CA ALA A 150 -15.65 -8.54 -8.83
C ALA A 150 -15.38 -7.75 -10.11
N TYR A 151 -14.96 -8.44 -11.16
CA TYR A 151 -14.95 -7.92 -12.52
C TYR A 151 -15.25 -9.02 -13.54
N ASP A 152 -15.70 -8.61 -14.72
CA ASP A 152 -15.85 -9.46 -15.89
C ASP A 152 -15.50 -8.66 -17.16
N LEU A 153 -14.40 -9.04 -17.80
CA LEU A 153 -13.90 -8.42 -19.03
C LEU A 153 -14.73 -8.81 -20.27
N GLY A 154 -15.41 -9.96 -20.24
CA GLY A 154 -16.31 -10.39 -21.30
C GLY A 154 -17.56 -9.50 -21.38
N SER A 155 -18.17 -9.21 -20.24
CA SER A 155 -19.29 -8.25 -20.15
C SER A 155 -18.83 -6.79 -19.96
N LYS A 156 -17.53 -6.54 -19.85
CA LYS A 156 -16.90 -5.23 -19.62
C LYS A 156 -17.44 -4.53 -18.36
N SER A 157 -17.62 -5.30 -17.29
CA SER A 157 -18.26 -4.84 -16.05
C SER A 157 -17.36 -5.03 -14.82
N ILE A 158 -17.66 -4.26 -13.78
CA ILE A 158 -17.01 -4.31 -12.47
C ILE A 158 -18.05 -4.12 -11.37
N SER A 159 -17.94 -4.90 -10.29
CA SER A 159 -18.88 -4.88 -9.18
C SER A 159 -18.23 -4.32 -7.93
N LEU A 160 -18.96 -3.45 -7.23
CA LEU A 160 -18.51 -2.79 -6.02
C LEU A 160 -19.55 -2.88 -4.90
N HIS A 161 -19.12 -2.90 -3.66
CA HIS A 161 -19.95 -2.48 -2.53
C HIS A 161 -19.90 -0.96 -2.45
N SER A 162 -21.04 -0.30 -2.75
CA SER A 162 -21.11 1.15 -2.91
C SER A 162 -22.50 1.66 -2.54
N GLY A 163 -22.58 2.69 -1.69
CA GLY A 163 -23.85 3.20 -1.18
C GLY A 163 -24.57 2.14 -0.34
N ASP A 164 -25.86 1.99 -0.59
CA ASP A 164 -26.75 0.98 -0.02
C ASP A 164 -26.84 -0.31 -0.85
N ILE A 165 -26.03 -0.43 -1.92
CA ILE A 165 -26.11 -1.53 -2.88
C ILE A 165 -24.87 -2.46 -2.76
N PRO A 166 -25.04 -3.72 -2.30
CA PRO A 166 -24.01 -4.74 -2.41
C PRO A 166 -23.88 -5.21 -3.86
N GLY A 167 -22.65 -5.52 -4.28
CA GLY A 167 -22.35 -6.01 -5.63
C GLY A 167 -22.82 -5.09 -6.78
N TYR A 168 -22.92 -3.78 -6.55
CA TYR A 168 -23.35 -2.80 -7.54
C TYR A 168 -22.46 -2.86 -8.77
N THR A 169 -23.04 -3.32 -9.89
CA THR A 169 -22.30 -3.60 -11.11
C THR A 169 -22.45 -2.47 -12.10
N ILE A 170 -21.32 -1.95 -12.56
CA ILE A 170 -21.24 -0.84 -13.52
C ILE A 170 -20.29 -1.18 -14.67
N PRO A 171 -20.39 -0.49 -15.82
CA PRO A 171 -19.40 -0.65 -16.88
C PRO A 171 -17.99 -0.29 -16.40
N LEU A 172 -16.98 -1.08 -16.78
CA LEU A 172 -15.57 -0.83 -16.46
C LEU A 172 -15.12 0.57 -16.85
N SER A 173 -15.60 1.07 -18.00
CA SER A 173 -15.27 2.41 -18.46
C SER A 173 -15.85 3.51 -17.55
N THR A 174 -17.02 3.28 -16.95
CA THR A 174 -17.63 4.21 -15.99
C THR A 174 -16.84 4.25 -14.71
N PHE A 175 -16.44 3.08 -14.20
CA PHE A 175 -15.53 2.97 -13.05
C PHE A 175 -14.21 3.70 -13.30
N GLU A 176 -13.55 3.45 -14.43
CA GLU A 176 -12.25 4.06 -14.73
C GLU A 176 -12.36 5.60 -14.75
N ARG A 177 -13.40 6.16 -15.37
CA ARG A 177 -13.60 7.61 -15.42
C ARG A 177 -13.81 8.23 -14.04
N THR A 178 -14.62 7.62 -13.16
CA THR A 178 -14.86 8.14 -11.82
C THR A 178 -13.63 8.00 -10.92
N TRP A 179 -12.86 6.92 -11.10
CA TRP A 179 -11.62 6.64 -10.37
C TRP A 179 -10.45 7.54 -10.79
N VAL A 180 -10.23 7.73 -12.10
CA VAL A 180 -9.19 8.63 -12.63
C VAL A 180 -9.41 10.08 -12.18
N ARG A 181 -10.67 10.54 -12.14
CA ARG A 181 -11.01 11.88 -11.61
C ARG A 181 -10.68 12.07 -10.13
N ALA A 182 -10.50 10.98 -9.39
CA ALA A 182 -10.07 10.96 -7.99
C ALA A 182 -8.58 10.64 -7.82
N GLY A 183 -7.79 10.75 -8.89
CA GLY A 183 -6.35 10.49 -8.86
C GLY A 183 -5.97 9.01 -8.86
N SER A 184 -6.90 8.13 -9.26
CA SER A 184 -6.67 6.68 -9.35
C SER A 184 -6.19 6.06 -8.03
N TRP A 185 -6.73 6.53 -6.90
CA TRP A 185 -6.35 6.03 -5.59
C TRP A 185 -7.02 4.68 -5.31
N ALA A 186 -6.23 3.69 -4.92
CA ALA A 186 -6.68 2.37 -4.51
C ALA A 186 -5.71 1.75 -3.52
N MET A 187 -6.22 0.90 -2.63
CA MET A 187 -5.39 0.12 -1.70
C MET A 187 -6.04 -1.21 -1.35
N VAL A 188 -5.21 -2.16 -0.92
CA VAL A 188 -5.67 -3.37 -0.25
C VAL A 188 -5.33 -3.30 1.24
N VAL A 189 -6.21 -3.90 2.05
CA VAL A 189 -5.96 -4.19 3.45
C VAL A 189 -5.64 -5.67 3.55
N ALA A 190 -4.44 -6.00 4.00
CA ALA A 190 -3.93 -7.36 4.00
C ALA A 190 -3.38 -7.74 5.38
N THR A 191 -3.36 -9.04 5.70
CA THR A 191 -2.70 -9.52 6.92
C THR A 191 -1.20 -9.30 6.79
N ALA A 192 -0.55 -8.91 7.88
CA ALA A 192 0.89 -8.72 7.85
C ALA A 192 1.61 -10.06 7.60
N GLY A 193 2.50 -10.08 6.60
CA GLY A 193 3.16 -11.30 6.10
C GLY A 193 2.51 -11.94 4.87
N SER A 194 1.37 -11.44 4.41
CA SER A 194 0.87 -11.72 3.07
C SER A 194 1.49 -10.77 2.04
N LEU A 195 1.53 -11.18 0.77
CA LEU A 195 1.98 -10.36 -0.35
C LEU A 195 0.76 -9.97 -1.21
N PRO A 196 0.45 -8.68 -1.32
CA PRO A 196 -0.50 -8.18 -2.31
C PRO A 196 -0.16 -8.64 -3.73
N ALA A 197 -1.18 -8.80 -4.58
CA ALA A 197 -0.99 -9.22 -5.96
C ALA A 197 -0.20 -8.17 -6.76
N GLY A 198 0.98 -8.56 -7.24
CA GLY A 198 1.89 -7.63 -7.91
C GLY A 198 2.57 -6.65 -6.94
N ALA A 199 2.78 -7.07 -5.68
CA ALA A 199 3.58 -6.33 -4.72
C ALA A 199 4.95 -5.95 -5.30
N GLU A 200 5.35 -4.71 -5.08
CA GLU A 200 6.68 -4.22 -5.41
C GLU A 200 7.48 -4.01 -4.13
N GLU A 201 8.75 -4.41 -4.15
CA GLU A 201 9.64 -4.39 -2.99
C GLU A 201 9.56 -3.06 -2.23
N GLY A 202 9.82 -1.94 -2.93
CA GLY A 202 9.83 -0.62 -2.29
C GLY A 202 8.48 -0.21 -1.70
N ALA A 203 7.36 -0.54 -2.36
CA ALA A 203 6.03 -0.22 -1.84
C ALA A 203 5.68 -1.09 -0.62
N TYR A 204 6.06 -2.36 -0.68
CA TYR A 204 5.81 -3.33 0.39
C TYR A 204 6.63 -3.00 1.64
N LEU A 205 7.93 -2.70 1.47
CA LEU A 205 8.79 -2.29 2.57
C LEU A 205 8.35 -0.97 3.20
N ARG A 206 7.87 0.00 2.42
CA ARG A 206 7.24 1.21 3.01
C ARG A 206 6.02 0.88 3.86
N ALA A 207 5.24 -0.13 3.48
CA ALA A 207 4.10 -0.59 4.28
C ALA A 207 4.55 -1.33 5.56
N ALA A 208 5.62 -2.14 5.48
CA ALA A 208 6.24 -2.81 6.63
C ALA A 208 6.82 -1.80 7.64
N VAL A 209 7.60 -0.82 7.17
CA VAL A 209 8.12 0.28 8.00
C VAL A 209 6.98 1.08 8.66
N ALA A 210 5.85 1.25 7.96
CA ALA A 210 4.71 1.94 8.54
C ALA A 210 4.02 1.16 9.68
N LEU A 211 4.03 -0.18 9.63
CA LEU A 211 3.60 -1.04 10.74
C LEU A 211 4.54 -0.90 11.94
N GLU A 212 5.85 -0.93 11.69
CA GLU A 212 6.90 -0.75 12.70
C GLU A 212 6.75 0.59 13.43
N ARG A 213 6.63 1.69 12.67
CA ARG A 213 6.41 3.04 13.23
C ARG A 213 5.10 3.19 14.00
N SER A 214 4.14 2.29 13.76
CA SER A 214 2.87 2.24 14.49
C SER A 214 2.95 1.36 15.74
N GLY A 215 4.16 0.92 16.13
CA GLY A 215 4.43 0.06 17.28
C GLY A 215 3.97 -1.39 17.10
N LYS A 216 3.60 -1.80 15.87
CA LYS A 216 3.11 -3.15 15.59
C LYS A 216 4.26 -4.08 15.22
N ASN A 217 5.20 -4.26 16.16
CA ASN A 217 6.45 -4.97 15.93
C ASN A 217 6.24 -6.42 15.45
N SER A 218 5.27 -7.15 16.01
CA SER A 218 4.95 -8.51 15.55
C SER A 218 4.42 -8.55 14.11
N ALA A 219 3.58 -7.59 13.72
CA ALA A 219 3.08 -7.48 12.36
C ALA A 219 4.19 -7.05 11.38
N ALA A 220 5.00 -6.07 11.77
CA ALA A 220 6.15 -5.61 10.97
C ALA A 220 7.18 -6.74 10.77
N MET A 221 7.44 -7.55 11.80
CA MET A 221 8.30 -8.74 11.67
C MET A 221 7.78 -9.69 10.61
N LYS A 222 6.50 -10.07 10.67
CA LYS A 222 5.87 -10.95 9.65
C LYS A 222 5.98 -10.36 8.25
N ALA A 223 5.80 -9.04 8.11
CA ALA A 223 5.96 -8.36 6.84
C ALA A 223 7.41 -8.44 6.34
N TYR A 224 8.42 -8.14 7.17
CA TYR A 224 9.81 -8.28 6.76
C TYR A 224 10.18 -9.73 6.43
N GLU A 225 9.66 -10.72 7.16
CA GLU A 225 9.86 -12.14 6.83
C GLU A 225 9.26 -12.55 5.48
N ALA A 226 8.10 -12.00 5.11
CA ALA A 226 7.54 -12.19 3.78
C ALA A 226 8.39 -11.47 2.71
N ALA A 227 8.89 -10.27 3.02
CA ALA A 227 9.73 -9.51 2.11
C ALA A 227 11.07 -10.22 1.85
N THR A 228 11.74 -10.78 2.86
CA THR A 228 13.01 -11.50 2.69
C THR A 228 12.84 -12.83 1.93
N LYS A 229 11.65 -13.43 1.96
CA LYS A 229 11.32 -14.60 1.11
C LYS A 229 11.09 -14.21 -0.34
N GLN A 230 10.37 -13.10 -0.58
CA GLN A 230 10.02 -12.65 -1.92
C GLN A 230 11.19 -11.96 -2.64
N TRP A 231 11.98 -11.19 -1.90
CA TRP A 231 13.13 -10.44 -2.37
C TRP A 231 14.34 -10.84 -1.52
N PRO A 232 14.94 -12.01 -1.76
CA PRO A 232 16.03 -12.54 -0.94
C PRO A 232 17.29 -11.68 -0.95
N GLU A 233 17.45 -10.83 -1.97
CA GLU A 233 18.56 -9.88 -2.09
C GLU A 233 18.22 -8.49 -1.56
N SER A 234 17.08 -8.30 -0.87
CA SER A 234 16.69 -6.98 -0.37
C SER A 234 17.49 -6.58 0.87
N LEU A 235 18.42 -5.63 0.71
CA LEU A 235 19.14 -5.01 1.83
C LEU A 235 18.18 -4.52 2.92
N ALA A 236 17.19 -3.73 2.51
CA ALA A 236 16.28 -3.07 3.43
C ALA A 236 15.34 -4.06 4.14
N ALA A 237 14.94 -5.16 3.49
CA ALA A 237 14.15 -6.20 4.15
C ALA A 237 14.94 -6.92 5.25
N HIS A 238 16.18 -7.31 4.95
CA HIS A 238 17.05 -8.00 5.91
C HIS A 238 17.45 -7.10 7.09
N ILE A 239 17.76 -5.82 6.82
CA ILE A 239 18.02 -4.84 7.88
C ILE A 239 16.78 -4.65 8.76
N GLY A 240 15.60 -4.47 8.15
CA GLY A 240 14.34 -4.32 8.89
C GLY A 240 14.03 -5.54 9.77
N LEU A 241 14.20 -6.75 9.23
CA LEU A 241 14.02 -7.99 9.98
C LEU A 241 15.03 -8.10 11.14
N GLY A 242 16.31 -7.83 10.87
CA GLY A 242 17.37 -7.89 11.87
C GLY A 242 17.14 -6.90 13.01
N ASN A 243 16.79 -5.65 12.69
CA ASN A 243 16.50 -4.62 13.69
C ASN A 243 15.33 -5.01 14.59
N ILE A 244 14.25 -5.54 14.03
CA ILE A 244 13.09 -5.96 14.82
C ILE A 244 13.43 -7.16 15.72
N ARG A 245 14.17 -8.15 15.21
CA ARG A 245 14.58 -9.31 16.01
C ARG A 245 15.53 -8.92 17.14
N TYR A 246 16.48 -8.03 16.84
CA TYR A 246 17.38 -7.46 17.84
C TYR A 246 16.61 -6.73 18.95
N ALA A 247 15.64 -5.87 18.59
CA ALA A 247 14.80 -5.19 19.56
C ALA A 247 13.91 -6.13 20.41
N GLN A 248 13.68 -7.37 19.96
CA GLN A 248 12.97 -8.41 20.71
C GLN A 248 13.90 -9.31 21.53
N GLY A 249 15.22 -9.09 21.47
CA GLY A 249 16.23 -9.93 22.13
C GLY A 249 16.56 -11.23 21.39
N ASP A 250 16.01 -11.45 20.19
CA ASP A 250 16.38 -12.56 19.32
C ASP A 250 17.70 -12.25 18.61
N LEU A 251 18.80 -12.28 19.39
CA LEU A 251 20.15 -11.98 18.90
C LEU A 251 20.56 -12.96 17.79
N GLN A 252 20.18 -14.23 17.91
CA GLN A 252 20.52 -15.24 16.90
C GLN A 252 19.81 -14.95 15.58
N GLY A 253 18.50 -14.68 15.61
CA GLY A 253 17.75 -14.37 14.41
C GLY A 253 18.13 -13.01 13.81
N ALA A 254 18.57 -12.05 14.63
CA ALA A 254 19.13 -10.78 14.17
C ALA A 254 20.46 -10.98 13.42
N ALA A 255 21.39 -11.75 13.99
CA ALA A 255 22.66 -12.09 13.35
C ALA A 255 22.44 -12.78 12.00
N MET A 256 21.47 -13.70 11.91
CA MET A 256 21.11 -14.36 10.65
C MET A 256 20.62 -13.38 9.58
N ALA A 257 19.75 -12.43 9.95
CA ALA A 257 19.22 -11.44 9.02
C ALA A 257 20.31 -10.45 8.56
N PHE A 258 21.12 -9.91 9.48
CA PHE A 258 22.22 -9.03 9.10
C PHE A 258 23.29 -9.76 8.29
N SER A 259 23.62 -11.02 8.62
CA SER A 259 24.53 -11.83 7.81
C SER A 259 24.00 -12.07 6.39
N ALA A 260 22.69 -12.23 6.20
CA ALA A 260 22.11 -12.31 4.86
C ALA A 260 22.31 -11.00 4.09
N ALA A 261 22.07 -9.85 4.74
CA ALA A 261 22.32 -8.54 4.14
C ALA A 261 23.79 -8.34 3.74
N THR A 262 24.75 -8.73 4.57
CA THR A 262 26.18 -8.56 4.26
C THR A 262 26.68 -9.50 3.16
N LYS A 263 26.01 -10.65 2.96
CA LYS A 263 26.33 -11.57 1.86
C LYS A 263 25.88 -11.03 0.51
N THR A 264 24.70 -10.42 0.44
CA THR A 264 24.16 -9.86 -0.82
C THR A 264 24.68 -8.46 -1.11
N HIS A 265 25.05 -7.71 -0.07
CA HIS A 265 25.61 -6.36 -0.17
C HIS A 265 26.90 -6.23 0.65
N PRO A 266 28.03 -6.78 0.16
CA PRO A 266 29.29 -6.78 0.89
C PRO A 266 29.90 -5.38 1.07
N ASP A 267 29.42 -4.40 0.32
CA ASP A 267 29.79 -2.98 0.35
C ASP A 267 28.87 -2.12 1.23
N ALA A 268 27.85 -2.71 1.88
CA ALA A 268 27.00 -2.00 2.81
C ALA A 268 27.57 -2.05 4.24
N ALA A 269 28.08 -0.91 4.72
CA ALA A 269 28.68 -0.81 6.06
C ALA A 269 27.65 -0.95 7.21
N GLN A 270 26.42 -0.47 7.02
CA GLN A 270 25.37 -0.49 8.05
C GLN A 270 25.07 -1.91 8.59
N PRO A 271 24.74 -2.92 7.76
CA PRO A 271 24.46 -4.26 8.27
C PRO A 271 25.69 -4.92 8.92
N LEU A 272 26.92 -4.56 8.52
CA LEU A 272 28.15 -5.03 9.17
C LEU A 272 28.28 -4.46 10.60
N ASN A 273 28.03 -3.17 10.78
CA ASN A 273 27.99 -2.56 12.11
C ASN A 273 26.92 -3.20 13.00
N ASN A 274 25.71 -3.40 12.45
CA ASN A 274 24.63 -4.05 13.20
C ASN A 274 24.97 -5.50 13.56
N LEU A 275 25.61 -6.25 12.67
CA LEU A 275 26.09 -7.60 12.95
C LEU A 275 27.18 -7.61 14.02
N ALA A 276 28.10 -6.64 14.00
CA ALA A 276 29.14 -6.49 15.02
C ALA A 276 28.55 -6.24 16.41
N GLN A 277 27.54 -5.36 16.50
CA GLN A 277 26.81 -5.09 17.74
C GLN A 277 26.13 -6.36 18.29
N VAL A 278 25.47 -7.13 17.42
CA VAL A 278 24.83 -8.39 17.82
C VAL A 278 25.87 -9.39 18.35
N TYR A 279 27.01 -9.53 17.67
CA TYR A 279 28.08 -10.42 18.12
C TYR A 279 28.72 -9.97 19.43
N LEU A 280 28.89 -8.67 19.63
CA LEU A 280 29.36 -8.10 20.90
C LEU A 280 28.46 -8.53 22.06
N GLU A 281 27.14 -8.41 21.91
CA GLU A 281 26.16 -8.78 22.94
C GLU A 281 26.07 -10.30 23.17
N GLN A 282 26.41 -11.10 22.17
CA GLN A 282 26.55 -12.54 22.32
C GLN A 282 27.89 -12.97 22.96
N GLY A 283 28.83 -12.03 23.17
CA GLY A 283 30.18 -12.32 23.65
C GLY A 283 31.12 -12.89 22.58
N HIS A 284 30.72 -12.85 21.30
CA HIS A 284 31.51 -13.31 20.16
C HIS A 284 32.46 -12.19 19.69
N PHE A 285 33.44 -11.83 20.53
CA PHE A 285 34.29 -10.64 20.32
C PHE A 285 35.10 -10.67 19.02
N GLU A 286 35.59 -11.84 18.60
CA GLU A 286 36.39 -11.99 17.38
C GLU A 286 35.54 -11.82 16.11
N GLU A 287 34.32 -12.38 16.09
CA GLU A 287 33.34 -12.14 15.03
C GLU A 287 32.93 -10.67 14.98
N ALA A 288 32.68 -10.06 16.14
CA ALA A 288 32.32 -8.65 16.25
C ALA A 288 33.42 -7.75 15.66
N MET A 289 34.68 -8.01 16.00
CA MET A 289 35.82 -7.25 15.51
C MET A 289 35.97 -7.36 13.98
N ARG A 290 35.87 -8.58 13.42
CA ARG A 290 35.94 -8.78 11.97
C ARG A 290 34.86 -8.00 11.22
N ALA A 291 33.63 -8.00 11.74
CA ALA A 291 32.51 -7.30 11.12
C ALA A 291 32.68 -5.77 11.18
N ILE A 292 33.06 -5.21 12.34
CA ILE A 292 33.21 -3.76 12.48
C ILE A 292 34.41 -3.21 11.70
N GLU A 293 35.52 -3.95 11.64
CA GLU A 293 36.67 -3.57 10.82
C GLU A 293 36.30 -3.47 9.34
N GLN A 294 35.43 -4.37 8.84
CA GLN A 294 34.94 -4.27 7.47
C GLN A 294 34.05 -3.04 7.28
N ALA A 295 33.17 -2.73 8.24
CA ALA A 295 32.34 -1.52 8.19
C ALA A 295 33.20 -0.25 8.14
N VAL A 296 34.24 -0.16 8.98
CA VAL A 296 35.19 0.96 9.01
C VAL A 296 36.03 1.05 7.74
N ARG A 297 36.40 -0.08 7.13
CA ARG A 297 37.09 -0.07 5.82
C ARG A 297 36.22 0.48 4.70
N ILE A 298 34.90 0.26 4.77
CA ILE A 298 33.95 0.74 3.76
C ILE A 298 33.65 2.23 3.95
N ASP A 299 33.47 2.67 5.20
CA ASP A 299 33.26 4.08 5.56
C ASP A 299 34.08 4.42 6.80
N ASP A 300 35.30 4.89 6.55
CA ASP A 300 36.25 5.29 7.58
C ASP A 300 35.90 6.64 8.23
N SER A 301 34.97 7.39 7.65
CA SER A 301 34.56 8.71 8.12
C SER A 301 33.51 8.62 9.22
N SER A 302 32.77 7.50 9.28
CA SER A 302 31.72 7.24 10.26
C SER A 302 32.24 7.21 11.69
N THR A 303 31.78 8.17 12.51
CA THR A 303 32.05 8.17 13.95
C THR A 303 31.34 7.02 14.66
N LEU A 304 30.17 6.61 14.17
CA LEU A 304 29.39 5.50 14.74
C LEU A 304 30.19 4.19 14.68
N TYR A 305 30.81 3.88 13.54
CA TYR A 305 31.52 2.61 13.38
C TYR A 305 32.79 2.57 14.24
N ARG A 306 33.49 3.70 14.39
CA ARG A 306 34.61 3.80 15.31
C ARG A 306 34.20 3.67 16.78
N GLN A 307 33.02 4.17 17.17
CA GLN A 307 32.49 3.99 18.52
C GLN A 307 32.20 2.53 18.81
N THR A 308 31.47 1.84 17.93
CA THR A 308 31.21 0.39 18.07
C THR A 308 32.52 -0.41 18.09
N MET A 309 33.53 -0.03 17.30
CA MET A 309 34.84 -0.70 17.34
C MET A 309 35.51 -0.56 18.70
N ALA A 310 35.54 0.66 19.26
CA ALA A 310 36.11 0.91 20.59
C ALA A 310 35.33 0.19 21.71
N GLU A 311 34.00 0.10 21.60
CA GLU A 311 33.17 -0.67 22.53
C GLU A 311 33.54 -2.16 22.53
N ILE A 312 33.76 -2.75 21.34
CA ILE A 312 34.19 -4.15 21.20
C ILE A 312 35.59 -4.36 21.80
N GLU A 313 36.53 -3.45 21.53
CA GLU A 313 37.89 -3.53 22.09
C GLU A 313 37.88 -3.49 23.62
N ASN A 314 37.12 -2.55 24.20
CA ASN A 314 37.00 -2.40 25.64
C ASN A 314 36.36 -3.64 26.28
N ALA A 315 35.30 -4.17 25.68
CA ALA A 315 34.63 -5.37 26.18
C ALA A 315 35.55 -6.60 26.12
N ARG A 316 36.29 -6.78 25.02
CA ARG A 316 37.26 -7.88 24.87
C ARG A 316 38.37 -7.80 25.93
N ASN A 317 38.90 -6.61 26.18
CA ASN A 317 39.96 -6.39 27.17
C ASN A 317 39.49 -6.59 28.62
N ALA A 318 38.21 -6.41 28.91
CA ALA A 318 37.67 -6.60 30.26
C ALA A 318 37.49 -8.09 30.65
N VAL A 319 37.51 -9.00 29.67
CA VAL A 319 37.31 -10.44 29.87
C VAL A 319 38.64 -11.23 29.81
N ASN A 320 39.72 -10.60 29.33
CA ASN A 320 41.08 -11.13 29.30
C ASN A 320 41.88 -10.73 30.56
#